data_AF-A0A6B2G5U8-F1
#
_entry.id   AF-A0A6B2G5U8-F1
#
_cell.length_a   1.000
_cell.length_b   1.000
_cell.length_c   1.000
_cell.angle_alpha   90.00
_cell.angle_beta   90.00
_cell.angle_gamma   90.00
#
_symmetry.space_group_name_H-M   'P 1'
#
loop_
_entity.id
_entity.type
_entity.pdbx_description
1 polymer ?
#
loop_
_entity_poly.entity_id
_entity_poly.type
_entity_poly.pdbx_seq_one_letter_code
_entity_poly.pdbx_strand_id
1 'polypeptide(L)'
;MHQIVDDEKLNENDFKSSNICFDPTFTSSCIFDDPTSLEPKSINEFLLKFLPNNKNICLFKENLTSLLPSLESIGKIIHTYTDDENGFTYETCHADFSDNEIARYYMGIQILCLMYIDASSVLDTTDDKWNIFFLFKKTEK
;
A
#
# COMPACT_ATOMS: atom_id res chain seq x y z
N MET A 1 -19.41 31.11 -54.82
CA MET A 1 -18.67 31.51 -53.61
C MET A 1 -18.59 30.26 -52.73
N HIS A 2 -17.37 29.71 -52.61
CA HIS A 2 -16.84 28.65 -51.72
C HIS A 2 -17.74 27.44 -51.36
N GLN A 3 -17.50 26.25 -51.93
CA GLN A 3 -16.48 25.20 -51.62
C GLN A 3 -16.81 24.32 -50.40
N ILE A 4 -16.81 23.00 -50.71
CA ILE A 4 -17.00 21.80 -49.91
C ILE A 4 -15.70 21.45 -49.18
N VAL A 5 -15.79 20.94 -47.93
CA VAL A 5 -14.83 19.99 -47.29
C VAL A 5 -15.65 19.22 -46.23
N ASP A 6 -16.14 18.00 -46.46
CA ASP A 6 -15.50 16.67 -46.49
C ASP A 6 -14.96 16.15 -45.14
N ASP A 7 -15.50 14.98 -44.76
CA ASP A 7 -15.22 14.18 -43.57
C ASP A 7 -13.74 13.79 -43.45
N GLU A 8 -13.07 14.24 -42.37
CA GLU A 8 -11.74 13.75 -42.02
C GLU A 8 -11.82 12.45 -41.22
N LYS A 9 -11.42 11.37 -41.90
CA LYS A 9 -11.00 10.11 -41.29
C LYS A 9 -9.79 10.36 -40.38
N LEU A 10 -9.92 10.01 -39.10
CA LEU A 10 -8.78 9.92 -38.17
C LEU A 10 -7.82 8.83 -38.66
N ASN A 11 -6.60 9.24 -38.96
CA ASN A 11 -5.51 8.43 -39.50
C ASN A 11 -4.75 7.76 -38.35
N GLU A 12 -4.49 6.47 -38.46
CA GLU A 12 -3.88 5.60 -37.44
C GLU A 12 -2.36 5.82 -37.28
N ASN A 13 -1.86 7.02 -37.57
CA ASN A 13 -0.42 7.33 -37.66
C ASN A 13 0.08 8.50 -36.78
N ASP A 14 -0.74 9.02 -35.86
CA ASP A 14 -0.33 10.14 -34.98
C ASP A 14 0.41 9.71 -33.70
N PHE A 15 0.67 8.41 -33.50
CA PHE A 15 1.60 7.95 -32.46
C PHE A 15 3.04 7.89 -32.98
N LYS A 16 3.62 9.07 -33.26
CA LYS A 16 5.08 9.20 -33.41
C LYS A 16 5.65 10.31 -32.55
N SER A 17 6.33 9.85 -31.49
CA SER A 17 7.68 10.30 -31.15
C SER A 17 7.82 11.63 -30.40
N SER A 18 7.33 11.68 -29.16
CA SER A 18 8.04 12.46 -28.13
C SER A 18 9.27 11.67 -27.70
N ASN A 19 10.42 12.03 -28.29
CA ASN A 19 11.73 11.49 -27.96
C ASN A 19 12.06 11.73 -26.49
N ILE A 20 11.82 10.73 -25.65
CA ILE A 20 12.52 10.61 -24.37
C ILE A 20 13.92 10.11 -24.74
N CYS A 21 14.90 11.01 -24.68
CA CYS A 21 16.31 10.67 -24.83
C CYS A 21 16.68 9.61 -23.78
N PHE A 22 16.79 8.35 -24.23
CA PHE A 22 17.61 7.36 -23.54
C PHE A 22 19.07 7.76 -23.75
N ASP A 23 19.81 7.92 -22.65
CA ASP A 23 21.25 8.14 -22.66
C ASP A 23 21.96 6.92 -23.27
N PRO A 24 22.64 7.06 -24.44
CA PRO A 24 23.27 5.93 -25.12
C PRO A 24 24.65 5.59 -24.54
N THR A 25 25.09 6.25 -23.46
CA THR A 25 26.37 5.93 -22.82
C THR A 25 26.28 4.81 -21.77
N PHE A 26 25.10 4.25 -21.51
CA PHE A 26 24.96 3.01 -20.74
C PHE A 26 25.25 1.78 -21.62
N THR A 27 26.44 1.72 -22.21
CA THR A 27 26.95 0.51 -22.84
C THR A 27 28.38 0.29 -22.37
N SER A 28 28.54 -0.59 -21.38
CA SER A 28 29.70 -1.49 -21.18
C SER A 28 29.82 -1.96 -19.73
N SER A 29 28.77 -2.61 -19.20
CA SER A 29 28.92 -3.72 -18.25
C SER A 29 27.63 -4.53 -18.11
N CYS A 30 26.86 -4.68 -19.21
CA CYS A 30 25.93 -5.80 -19.28
C CYS A 30 26.76 -7.04 -19.57
N ILE A 31 27.43 -7.55 -18.53
CA ILE A 31 27.83 -8.95 -18.51
C ILE A 31 26.52 -9.70 -18.73
N PHE A 32 26.44 -10.43 -19.85
CA PHE A 32 25.42 -11.44 -20.01
C PHE A 32 25.68 -12.46 -18.90
N ASP A 33 25.11 -12.23 -17.72
CA ASP A 33 25.00 -13.25 -16.70
C ASP A 33 24.28 -14.42 -17.37
N ASP A 34 24.90 -15.59 -17.30
CA ASP A 34 24.31 -16.84 -17.75
C ASP A 34 22.84 -16.90 -17.27
N PRO A 35 21.84 -17.13 -18.13
CA PRO A 35 20.43 -17.15 -17.72
C PRO A 35 20.11 -18.21 -16.65
N THR A 36 21.05 -19.12 -16.38
CA THR A 36 21.05 -20.09 -15.27
C THR A 36 21.79 -19.66 -14.00
N SER A 37 22.50 -18.52 -14.00
CA SER A 37 23.34 -18.04 -12.89
C SER A 37 22.63 -17.08 -11.93
N LEU A 38 21.39 -16.66 -12.23
CA LEU A 38 20.63 -15.83 -11.30
C LEU A 38 19.92 -16.74 -10.31
N GLU A 39 20.41 -16.81 -9.07
CA GLU A 39 19.67 -17.48 -8.01
C GLU A 39 18.28 -16.84 -7.92
N PRO A 40 17.19 -17.65 -7.88
CA PRO A 40 15.86 -17.11 -7.77
C PRO A 40 15.77 -16.32 -6.47
N LYS A 41 15.44 -15.02 -6.59
CA LYS A 41 15.22 -14.18 -5.42
C LYS A 41 14.19 -14.86 -4.54
N SER A 42 14.57 -15.15 -3.29
CA SER A 42 13.69 -15.79 -2.33
C SER A 42 12.48 -14.91 -2.08
N ILE A 43 11.31 -15.37 -2.54
CA ILE A 43 10.02 -14.68 -2.34
C ILE A 43 9.75 -14.49 -0.85
N ASN A 44 10.13 -15.48 -0.03
CA ASN A 44 9.98 -15.42 1.42
C ASN A 44 10.83 -14.29 2.01
N GLU A 45 12.09 -14.16 1.60
CA GLU A 45 12.94 -13.06 2.06
C GLU A 45 12.40 -11.70 1.64
N PHE A 46 11.82 -11.62 0.44
CA PHE A 46 11.19 -10.39 -0.02
C PHE A 46 9.95 -10.03 0.81
N LEU A 47 9.04 -10.98 1.05
CA LEU A 47 7.82 -10.74 1.83
C LEU A 47 8.12 -10.43 3.29
N LEU A 48 9.13 -11.08 3.88
CA LEU A 48 9.55 -10.84 5.27
C LEU A 48 10.16 -9.44 5.49
N LYS A 49 10.47 -8.67 4.44
CA LYS A 49 10.83 -7.24 4.57
C LYS A 49 9.64 -6.38 5.00
N PHE A 50 8.43 -6.81 4.67
CA PHE A 50 7.22 -6.03 4.90
C PHE A 50 6.26 -6.68 5.91
N LEU A 51 6.43 -7.96 6.20
CA LEU A 51 5.56 -8.74 7.07
C LEU A 51 6.26 -9.17 8.37
N PRO A 52 5.53 -9.20 9.51
CA PRO A 52 6.05 -9.79 10.74
C PRO A 52 6.33 -11.29 10.57
N ASN A 53 7.44 -11.76 11.12
CA ASN A 53 7.94 -13.12 10.98
C ASN A 53 7.14 -14.12 11.83
N ASN A 54 5.96 -14.54 11.37
CA ASN A 54 5.12 -15.53 12.02
C ASN A 54 5.12 -16.83 11.21
N LYS A 55 5.82 -17.86 11.70
CA LYS A 55 6.05 -19.12 10.98
C LYS A 55 4.97 -20.19 11.18
N ASN A 56 4.06 -20.02 12.14
CA ASN A 56 3.08 -21.05 12.52
C ASN A 56 1.71 -20.44 12.82
N ILE A 57 0.65 -21.12 12.36
CA ILE A 57 -0.75 -20.71 12.56
C ILE A 57 -1.18 -20.68 14.03
N CYS A 58 -0.65 -21.56 14.87
CA CYS A 58 -0.96 -21.58 16.31
C CYS A 58 -0.40 -20.32 16.99
N LEU A 59 0.87 -19.99 16.70
CA LEU A 59 1.49 -18.75 17.17
C LEU A 59 0.73 -17.52 16.68
N PHE A 60 0.26 -17.53 15.43
CA PHE A 60 -0.58 -16.45 14.91
C PHE A 60 -1.87 -16.29 15.70
N LYS A 61 -2.58 -17.38 16.01
CA LYS A 61 -3.82 -17.34 16.80
C LYS A 61 -3.57 -16.83 18.22
N GLU A 62 -2.54 -17.31 18.89
CA GLU A 62 -2.17 -16.86 20.24
C GLU A 62 -1.81 -15.37 20.26
N ASN A 63 -1.03 -14.91 19.27
CA ASN A 63 -0.70 -13.50 19.09
C ASN A 63 -1.97 -12.67 18.82
N LEU A 64 -2.88 -13.15 17.99
CA LEU A 64 -4.12 -12.44 17.69
C LEU A 64 -5.03 -12.32 18.92
N THR A 65 -5.19 -13.40 19.69
CA THR A 65 -5.97 -13.38 20.94
C THR A 65 -5.39 -12.43 21.98
N SER A 66 -4.06 -12.34 22.09
CA SER A 66 -3.40 -11.42 23.02
C SER A 66 -3.42 -9.97 22.55
N LEU A 67 -3.44 -9.71 21.24
CA LEU A 67 -3.48 -8.36 20.66
C LEU A 67 -4.89 -7.75 20.67
N LEU A 68 -5.95 -8.56 20.56
CA LEU A 68 -7.34 -8.07 20.46
C LEU A 68 -7.73 -7.02 21.53
N PRO A 69 -7.41 -7.19 22.83
CA PRO A 69 -7.73 -6.18 23.85
C PRO A 69 -7.04 -4.84 23.62
N SER A 70 -5.79 -4.84 23.10
CA SER A 70 -5.06 -3.60 22.78
C SER A 70 -5.62 -2.88 21.56
N LEU A 71 -6.28 -3.61 20.65
CA LEU A 71 -6.93 -3.03 19.48
C LEU A 71 -8.16 -2.19 19.87
N GLU A 72 -8.85 -2.54 20.97
CA GLU A 72 -10.00 -1.77 21.48
C GLU A 72 -9.59 -0.35 21.95
N SER A 73 -8.32 -0.12 22.24
CA SER A 73 -7.78 1.17 22.72
C SER A 73 -6.90 1.90 21.69
N ILE A 74 -7.00 1.57 20.40
CA ILE A 74 -6.20 2.23 19.36
C ILE A 74 -6.66 3.67 19.14
N GLY A 75 -5.75 4.60 19.46
CA GLY A 75 -5.92 6.01 19.21
C GLY A 75 -7.07 6.63 20.01
N LYS A 76 -7.43 7.85 19.63
CA LYS A 76 -8.52 8.62 20.23
C LYS A 76 -9.72 8.60 19.30
N ILE A 77 -10.86 8.11 19.78
CA ILE A 77 -12.13 8.21 19.03
C ILE A 77 -12.47 9.69 18.82
N ILE A 78 -12.63 10.07 17.55
CA ILE A 78 -13.01 11.44 17.14
C ILE A 78 -14.44 11.51 16.61
N HIS A 79 -14.95 10.40 16.08
CA HIS A 79 -16.28 10.36 15.49
C HIS A 79 -16.86 8.95 15.55
N THR A 80 -18.19 8.88 15.74
CA THR A 80 -18.95 7.64 15.68
C THR A 80 -20.11 7.86 14.72
N TYR A 81 -20.26 6.95 13.77
CA TYR A 81 -21.32 6.97 12.77
C TYR A 81 -22.07 5.65 12.82
N THR A 82 -23.39 5.71 12.90
CA THR A 82 -24.25 4.53 12.77
C THR A 82 -24.97 4.63 11.43
N ASP A 83 -24.82 3.59 10.63
CA ASP A 83 -25.52 3.46 9.35
C ASP A 83 -26.90 2.85 9.60
N ASP A 84 -27.93 3.65 9.39
CA ASP A 84 -29.32 3.27 9.62
C ASP A 84 -29.80 2.17 8.65
N GLU A 85 -29.15 1.98 7.49
CA GLU A 85 -29.59 1.00 6.48
C GLU A 85 -29.15 -0.43 6.82
N ASN A 86 -27.93 -0.60 7.34
CA ASN A 86 -27.37 -1.89 7.70
C ASN A 86 -27.26 -2.13 9.21
N GLY A 87 -27.57 -1.11 10.03
CA GLY A 87 -27.50 -1.15 11.48
C GLY A 87 -26.09 -1.22 12.05
N PHE A 88 -25.05 -1.00 11.24
CA PHE A 88 -23.67 -1.08 11.70
C PHE A 88 -23.20 0.25 12.28
N THR A 89 -22.48 0.17 13.38
CA THR A 89 -21.81 1.32 13.98
C THR A 89 -20.33 1.30 13.62
N TYR A 90 -19.81 2.45 13.20
CA TYR A 90 -18.43 2.68 12.83
C TYR A 90 -17.83 3.75 13.74
N GLU A 91 -16.56 3.59 14.08
CA GLU A 91 -15.80 4.53 14.91
C GLU A 91 -14.55 4.96 14.15
N THR A 92 -14.38 6.27 14.04
CA THR A 92 -13.15 6.87 13.49
C THR A 92 -12.25 7.25 14.65
N CYS A 93 -11.02 6.73 14.64
CA CYS A 93 -9.98 7.02 15.62
C CYS A 93 -8.86 7.84 14.98
N HIS A 94 -8.41 8.87 15.68
CA HIS A 94 -7.20 9.62 15.34
C HIS A 94 -6.02 9.10 16.15
N ALA A 95 -4.87 8.95 15.52
CA ALA A 95 -3.62 8.56 16.15
C ALA A 95 -2.43 9.21 15.45
N ASP A 96 -1.27 9.12 16.10
CA ASP A 96 0.02 9.52 15.57
C ASP A 96 1.07 8.45 15.94
N PHE A 97 2.29 8.60 15.41
CA PHE A 97 3.38 7.65 15.69
C PHE A 97 4.11 7.92 17.01
N SER A 98 3.66 8.85 17.85
CA SER A 98 4.24 9.04 19.19
C SER A 98 3.98 7.84 20.11
N ASP A 99 2.91 7.10 19.84
CA ASP A 99 2.59 5.84 20.50
C ASP A 99 3.22 4.64 19.75
N ASN A 100 4.13 3.93 20.44
CA ASN A 100 4.80 2.75 19.91
C ASN A 100 3.84 1.61 19.55
N GLU A 101 2.68 1.51 20.21
CA GLU A 101 1.67 0.51 19.88
C GLU A 101 1.01 0.82 18.54
N ILE A 102 0.73 2.10 18.27
CA ILE A 102 0.22 2.57 16.97
C ILE A 102 1.24 2.34 15.86
N ALA A 103 2.51 2.66 16.10
CA ALA A 103 3.57 2.42 15.12
C ALA A 103 3.68 0.93 14.77
N ARG A 104 3.65 0.04 15.78
CA ARG A 104 3.68 -1.41 15.56
C ARG A 104 2.44 -1.91 14.82
N TYR A 105 1.27 -1.41 15.18
CA TYR A 105 0.02 -1.74 14.50
C TYR A 105 0.06 -1.31 13.03
N TYR A 106 0.51 -0.07 12.77
CA TYR A 106 0.67 0.49 11.43
C TYR A 106 1.60 -0.36 10.55
N MET A 107 2.74 -0.83 11.10
CA MET A 107 3.66 -1.69 10.37
C MET A 107 3.02 -3.00 9.86
N GLY A 108 1.99 -3.50 10.53
CA GLY A 108 1.25 -4.69 10.09
C GLY A 108 0.28 -4.42 8.94
N ILE A 109 -0.24 -3.19 8.83
CA ILE A 109 -1.25 -2.82 7.82
C ILE A 109 -0.65 -2.09 6.61
N GLN A 110 0.54 -1.49 6.72
CA GLN A 110 1.17 -0.71 5.64
C GLN A 110 1.34 -1.52 4.34
N ILE A 111 1.48 -2.85 4.44
CA ILE A 111 1.55 -3.73 3.27
C ILE A 111 0.27 -3.66 2.43
N LEU A 112 -0.89 -3.41 3.04
CA LEU A 112 -2.14 -3.22 2.33
C LEU A 112 -2.07 -1.97 1.47
N CYS A 113 -1.47 -0.87 1.95
CA CYS A 113 -1.25 0.31 1.13
C CYS A 113 -0.39 -0.01 -0.10
N LEU A 114 0.71 -0.76 0.10
CA LEU A 114 1.59 -1.21 -1.00
C LEU A 114 0.88 -2.09 -2.04
N MET A 115 -0.10 -2.88 -1.61
CA MET A 115 -0.84 -3.78 -2.50
C MET A 115 -1.99 -3.09 -3.26
N TYR A 116 -2.63 -2.09 -2.66
CA TYR A 116 -3.87 -1.50 -3.19
C TYR A 116 -3.71 -0.08 -3.75
N ILE A 117 -2.60 0.60 -3.46
CA ILE A 117 -2.34 1.97 -3.91
C ILE A 117 -1.09 1.97 -4.78
N ASP A 118 -1.25 2.30 -6.06
CA ASP A 118 -0.12 2.45 -6.98
C ASP A 118 0.79 3.61 -6.55
N ALA A 119 2.10 3.44 -6.77
CA ALA A 119 3.14 4.36 -6.33
C ALA A 119 3.15 4.68 -4.81
N SER A 120 2.55 3.84 -3.97
CA SER A 120 2.67 3.98 -2.52
C SER A 120 4.07 3.59 -2.02
N SER A 121 4.42 4.11 -0.84
CA SER A 121 5.69 3.85 -0.17
C SER A 121 5.49 3.75 1.34
N VAL A 122 6.47 3.17 2.02
CA VAL A 122 6.48 3.05 3.49
C VAL A 122 6.70 4.42 4.12
N LEU A 123 5.88 4.77 5.11
CA LEU A 123 6.02 6.01 5.88
C LEU A 123 7.17 5.90 6.89
N ASP A 124 7.82 7.03 7.16
CA ASP A 124 8.77 7.15 8.26
C ASP A 124 7.99 7.29 9.58
N THR A 125 7.96 6.23 10.38
CA THR A 125 7.26 6.22 11.67
C THR A 125 7.98 7.02 12.75
N THR A 126 9.14 7.62 12.47
CA THR A 126 9.85 8.51 13.42
C THR A 126 9.46 9.97 13.28
N ASP A 127 8.77 10.34 12.19
CA ASP A 127 8.26 11.71 11.97
C ASP A 127 6.94 11.92 12.72
N ASP A 128 6.94 12.90 13.62
CA ASP A 128 5.82 13.26 14.51
C ASP A 128 4.71 14.04 13.81
N LYS A 129 4.92 14.44 12.54
CA LYS A 129 3.93 15.18 11.76
C LYS A 129 2.86 14.28 11.14
N TRP A 130 3.09 12.98 11.11
CA TRP A 130 2.12 12.03 10.56
C TRP A 130 0.91 11.92 11.46
N ASN A 131 -0.25 12.14 10.84
CA ASN A 131 -1.56 11.94 11.47
C ASN A 131 -2.26 10.80 10.75
N ILE A 132 -2.74 9.83 11.53
CA ILE A 132 -3.36 8.60 11.03
C ILE A 132 -4.80 8.56 11.52
N PHE A 133 -5.69 8.18 10.61
CA PHE A 133 -7.09 7.99 10.93
C PHE A 133 -7.46 6.54 10.63
N PHE A 134 -7.92 5.83 11.66
CA PHE A 134 -8.43 4.47 11.54
C PHE A 134 -9.95 4.50 11.51
N LEU A 135 -10.54 3.63 10.70
CA LEU A 135 -11.98 3.39 10.68
C LEU A 135 -12.24 1.96 11.12
N PHE A 136 -12.94 1.80 12.25
CA PHE A 136 -13.30 0.51 12.79
C PHE A 136 -14.80 0.29 12.69
N LYS A 137 -15.20 -0.95 12.39
CA LYS A 137 -16.57 -1.40 12.57
C LYS A 137 -16.73 -1.92 14.00
N LYS A 138 -17.66 -1.35 14.75
CA LYS A 138 -18.02 -1.84 16.07
C LYS A 138 -18.76 -3.16 15.92
N THR A 139 -18.27 -4.18 16.62
CA THR A 139 -18.96 -5.47 16.71
C THR A 139 -19.66 -5.51 18.06
N GLU A 140 -20.92 -5.93 18.09
CA GLU A 140 -21.60 -6.18 19.36
C GLU A 140 -20.92 -7.36 20.07
N LYS A 141 -20.70 -7.21 21.39
CA LYS A 141 -20.08 -8.24 22.24
C LYS A 141 -21.05 -9.37 22.55
#